data_AF-A0A242N786-F1
#
_entry.id   AF-A0A242N786-F1
#
_cell.length_a   1.000
_cell.length_b   1.000
_cell.length_c   1.000
_cell.angle_alpha   90.00
_cell.angle_beta   90.00
_cell.angle_gamma   90.00
#
_symmetry.space_group_name_H-M   'P 1'
#
loop_
_entity.id
_entity.type
_entity.pdbx_description
1 polymer ?
#
loop_
_entity_poly.entity_id
_entity_poly.type
_entity_poly.pdbx_seq_one_letter_code
_entity_poly.pdbx_strand_id
1 'polypeptide(L)'
;MGVPNAYEQMADAFNGISYSSMRFRMLGYIPAPVMPTQTESAFWLVWSPTGHKSPSFRHPSIRAATTEAERLATAHPGQLFVVLEPVAARRVDSMIRTQYVGGTVGEPPF
;
A
#
# COMPACT_ATOMS: atom_id res chain seq x y z
N MET A 1 -17.07 -18.37 15.94
CA MET A 1 -15.98 -18.01 16.87
C MET A 1 -14.88 -17.35 16.04
N GLY A 2 -14.88 -16.02 15.96
CA GLY A 2 -13.81 -15.27 15.30
C GLY A 2 -12.74 -14.92 16.33
N VAL A 3 -11.48 -15.20 16.01
CA VAL A 3 -10.35 -14.69 16.80
C VAL A 3 -10.31 -13.16 16.67
N PRO A 4 -10.34 -12.39 17.77
CA PRO A 4 -10.29 -10.93 17.70
C PRO A 4 -8.99 -10.47 17.08
N ASN A 5 -9.09 -9.50 16.16
CA ASN A 5 -7.94 -8.88 15.54
C ASN A 5 -7.17 -8.06 16.60
N ALA A 6 -5.83 -8.08 16.55
CA ALA A 6 -4.96 -7.41 17.51
C ALA A 6 -5.25 -5.90 17.66
N TYR A 7 -5.87 -5.27 16.65
CA TYR A 7 -6.31 -3.87 16.69
C TYR A 7 -7.50 -3.63 17.63
N GLU A 8 -8.42 -4.59 17.76
CA GLU A 8 -9.59 -4.44 18.65
C GLU A 8 -9.19 -4.52 20.13
N GLN A 9 -8.08 -5.18 20.46
CA GLN A 9 -7.55 -5.25 21.83
C GLN A 9 -6.76 -4.00 22.24
N MET A 10 -6.31 -3.17 21.29
CA MET A 10 -5.55 -1.96 21.59
C MET A 10 -6.43 -0.72 21.82
N ALA A 11 -7.66 -0.70 21.30
CA ALA A 11 -8.55 0.45 21.42
C ALA A 11 -9.07 0.68 22.85
N ASP A 12 -9.22 -0.38 23.65
CA ASP A 12 -9.70 -0.30 25.03
C ASP A 12 -8.65 0.20 26.03
N ALA A 13 -7.36 0.21 25.66
CA ALA A 13 -6.28 0.62 26.56
C ALA A 13 -6.05 2.15 26.63
N PHE A 14 -6.72 2.95 25.80
CA PHE A 14 -6.42 4.38 25.61
C PHE A 14 -7.58 5.35 25.85
N ASN A 15 -8.67 4.91 26.49
CA ASN A 15 -9.69 5.84 26.97
C ASN A 15 -9.25 6.51 28.28
N GLY A 16 -8.41 7.56 28.19
CA GLY A 16 -8.21 8.44 29.35
C GLY A 16 -7.00 9.37 29.42
N ILE A 17 -6.07 9.39 28.46
CA ILE A 17 -4.84 10.20 28.62
C ILE A 17 -4.91 11.50 27.79
N SER A 18 -5.07 12.62 28.50
CA SER A 18 -4.94 13.98 28.00
C SER A 18 -3.47 14.30 27.65
N TYR A 19 -3.23 14.86 26.46
CA TYR A 19 -1.90 15.11 25.87
C TYR A 19 -1.08 16.26 26.51
N SER A 20 -1.42 16.76 27.70
CA SER A 20 -0.84 18.02 28.24
C SER A 20 0.25 17.86 29.30
N SER A 21 0.88 16.69 29.47
CA SER A 21 2.00 16.57 30.41
C SER A 21 2.99 15.48 30.03
N MET A 22 4.01 15.85 29.27
CA MET A 22 5.25 15.08 29.19
C MET A 22 6.43 16.05 29.17
N ARG A 23 6.81 16.51 30.37
CA ARG A 23 8.13 17.12 30.61
C ARG A 23 9.12 16.05 31.05
N PHE A 24 10.23 16.01 30.31
CA PHE A 24 11.60 15.73 30.78
C PHE A 24 11.89 14.41 31.51
N ARG A 25 12.53 13.47 30.81
CA ARG A 25 13.67 12.72 31.35
C ARG A 25 14.77 12.56 30.30
N MET A 26 15.99 12.75 30.78
CA MET A 26 17.27 12.84 30.06
C MET A 26 17.85 11.43 29.84
N LEU A 27 18.52 11.24 28.69
CA LEU A 27 19.44 10.14 28.32
C LEU A 27 18.85 8.72 28.20
N GLY A 28 18.08 8.52 27.12
CA GLY A 28 17.80 7.22 26.53
C GLY A 28 17.36 7.47 25.09
N TYR A 29 17.87 6.68 24.14
CA TYR A 29 17.50 6.74 22.73
C TYR A 29 15.96 6.84 22.58
N ILE A 30 15.46 7.99 22.12
CA ILE A 30 14.07 8.14 21.72
C ILE A 30 14.01 7.56 20.30
N PRO A 31 13.45 6.36 20.07
CA PRO A 31 13.20 5.92 18.71
C PRO A 31 12.31 6.98 18.05
N ALA A 32 12.70 7.45 16.86
CA ALA A 32 11.85 8.33 16.08
C ALA A 32 10.44 7.73 16.01
N PRO A 33 9.37 8.54 16.11
CA PRO A 33 8.00 8.04 16.06
C PRO A 33 7.85 7.15 14.82
N VAL A 34 7.66 5.85 15.06
CA VAL A 34 7.49 4.85 14.00
C VAL A 34 6.11 5.12 13.42
N MET A 35 6.07 5.87 12.32
CA MET A 35 4.81 6.11 11.61
C MET A 35 4.22 4.74 11.25
N PRO A 36 2.97 4.44 11.65
CA PRO A 36 2.37 3.15 11.35
C PRO A 36 2.42 2.94 9.83
N THR A 37 3.21 1.96 9.41
CA THR A 37 3.34 1.59 8.00
C THR A 37 2.42 0.41 7.79
N GLN A 38 1.40 0.59 6.95
CA GLN A 38 0.52 -0.49 6.56
C GLN A 38 1.15 -1.26 5.41
N THR A 39 1.11 -2.58 5.50
CA THR A 39 1.58 -3.47 4.44
C THR A 39 0.38 -4.00 3.68
N GLU A 40 0.33 -3.79 2.37
CA GLU A 40 -0.72 -4.31 1.48
C GLU A 40 -0.12 -5.24 0.43
N SER A 41 -0.93 -6.19 -0.07
CA SER A 41 -0.56 -6.98 -1.24
C SER A 41 -0.50 -6.08 -2.47
N ALA A 42 0.56 -6.19 -3.27
CA ALA A 42 0.65 -5.50 -4.55
C ALA A 42 -0.51 -5.88 -5.48
N PHE A 43 -0.86 -4.97 -6.38
CA PHE A 43 -1.82 -5.18 -7.46
C PHE A 43 -1.23 -4.67 -8.77
N TRP A 44 -1.87 -4.92 -9.90
CA TRP A 44 -1.36 -4.48 -11.20
C TRP A 44 -2.38 -3.56 -11.88
N LEU A 45 -1.89 -2.51 -12.54
CA LEU A 45 -2.69 -1.60 -13.36
C LEU A 45 -2.21 -1.68 -14.81
N VAL A 46 -3.15 -1.51 -15.75
CA VAL A 46 -2.82 -1.31 -17.17
C VAL A 46 -3.03 0.17 -17.49
N TRP A 47 -1.95 0.88 -17.77
CA TRP A 47 -1.96 2.31 -18.06
C TRP A 47 -1.54 2.59 -19.50
N SER A 48 -2.22 3.51 -20.17
CA SER A 48 -1.79 4.01 -21.47
C SER A 48 -1.31 5.46 -21.35
N PRO A 49 -0.04 5.78 -21.66
CA PRO A 49 0.44 7.16 -21.70
C PRO A 49 -0.17 7.97 -22.85
N THR A 50 -0.58 7.27 -23.92
CA THR A 50 -1.24 7.85 -25.10
C THR A 50 -2.76 7.89 -24.97
N GLY A 51 -3.32 7.25 -23.93
CA GLY A 51 -4.75 7.14 -23.71
C GLY A 51 -5.32 8.32 -22.93
N HIS A 52 -6.59 8.63 -23.16
CA HIS A 52 -7.29 9.72 -22.46
C HIS A 52 -7.88 9.31 -21.10
N LYS A 53 -7.89 8.01 -20.77
CA LYS A 53 -8.52 7.48 -19.56
C LYS A 53 -7.47 6.97 -18.58
N SER A 54 -7.64 7.36 -17.32
CA SER A 54 -6.88 6.79 -16.20
C SER A 54 -7.24 5.31 -15.98
N PRO A 55 -6.28 4.49 -15.50
CA PRO A 55 -6.53 3.09 -15.20
C PRO A 55 -7.57 2.93 -14.10
N SER A 56 -8.60 2.12 -14.34
CA SER A 56 -9.73 1.96 -13.41
C SER A 56 -9.84 0.58 -12.77
N PHE A 57 -9.05 -0.41 -13.24
CA PHE A 57 -9.15 -1.80 -12.79
C PHE A 57 -7.83 -2.27 -12.16
N ARG A 58 -7.92 -2.83 -10.95
CA ARG A 58 -6.80 -3.47 -10.24
C ARG A 58 -6.78 -4.97 -10.56
N HIS A 59 -5.81 -5.41 -11.33
CA HIS A 59 -5.58 -6.82 -11.60
C HIS A 59 -4.90 -7.48 -10.40
N PRO A 60 -5.26 -8.73 -10.04
CA PRO A 60 -4.68 -9.44 -8.90
C PRO A 60 -3.39 -10.20 -9.23
N SER A 61 -2.95 -10.19 -10.49
CA SER A 61 -1.70 -10.82 -10.91
C SER A 61 -1.11 -10.12 -12.13
N ILE A 62 0.21 -10.19 -12.27
CA ILE A 62 0.92 -9.72 -13.47
C ILE A 62 0.36 -10.37 -14.74
N ARG A 63 0.09 -11.68 -14.72
CA ARG A 63 -0.44 -12.42 -15.87
C ARG A 63 -1.78 -11.85 -16.33
N ALA A 64 -2.69 -11.57 -15.40
CA ALA A 64 -4.00 -11.00 -15.72
C ALA A 64 -3.88 -9.58 -16.30
N ALA A 65 -2.96 -8.77 -15.78
CA ALA A 65 -2.70 -7.43 -16.31
C ALA A 65 -2.06 -7.47 -17.71
N THR A 66 -1.11 -8.39 -17.94
CA THR A 66 -0.47 -8.59 -19.25
C THR A 66 -1.50 -8.97 -20.31
N THR A 67 -2.36 -9.96 -20.02
CA THR A 67 -3.42 -10.35 -20.96
C THR A 67 -4.36 -9.19 -21.28
N GLU A 68 -4.69 -8.35 -20.30
CA GLU A 68 -5.53 -7.17 -20.56
C GLU A 68 -4.80 -6.10 -21.39
N ALA A 69 -3.51 -5.87 -21.12
CA ALA A 69 -2.69 -4.95 -21.92
C ALA A 69 -2.59 -5.41 -23.39
N GLU A 70 -2.40 -6.71 -23.63
CA GLU A 70 -2.39 -7.30 -24.97
C GLU A 70 -3.73 -7.15 -25.68
N ARG A 71 -4.84 -7.42 -24.97
CA ARG A 71 -6.20 -7.24 -25.48
C ARG A 71 -6.45 -5.79 -25.90
N LEU A 72 -6.03 -4.83 -25.08
CA LEU A 72 -6.19 -3.40 -25.34
C LEU A 72 -5.28 -2.92 -26.49
N ALA A 73 -4.03 -3.34 -26.54
CA ALA A 73 -3.11 -3.01 -27.63
C ALA A 73 -3.62 -3.52 -28.99
N THR A 74 -4.21 -4.72 -29.01
CA THR A 74 -4.83 -5.29 -30.21
C THR A 74 -6.06 -4.49 -30.64
N ALA A 75 -6.89 -4.05 -29.69
CA ALA A 75 -8.10 -3.28 -29.97
C ALA A 75 -7.81 -1.83 -30.39
N HIS A 76 -6.65 -1.28 -30.02
CA HIS A 76 -6.26 0.11 -30.27
C HIS A 76 -4.86 0.23 -30.89
N PRO A 77 -4.69 -0.12 -32.18
CA PRO A 77 -3.40 -0.05 -32.86
C PRO A 77 -2.77 1.35 -32.76
N GLY A 78 -1.46 1.38 -32.51
CA GLY A 78 -0.69 2.62 -32.35
C GLY A 78 -0.72 3.23 -30.94
N GLN A 79 -1.54 2.70 -30.02
CA GLN A 79 -1.49 3.09 -28.61
C GLN A 79 -0.58 2.15 -27.79
N LEU A 80 0.11 2.72 -26.81
CA LEU A 80 0.94 1.97 -25.87
C LEU A 80 0.14 1.63 -24.62
N PHE A 81 0.26 0.39 -24.13
CA PHE A 81 -0.30 -0.06 -22.85
C PHE A 81 0.83 -0.65 -22.00
N VAL A 82 0.96 -0.16 -20.77
CA VAL A 82 2.03 -0.47 -19.83
C VAL A 82 1.44 -1.11 -18.58
N VAL A 83 2.00 -2.25 -18.17
CA VAL A 83 1.66 -2.91 -16.90
C VAL A 83 2.48 -2.28 -15.78
N LEU A 84 1.80 -1.84 -14.72
CA LEU A 84 2.41 -1.16 -13.57
C LEU A 84 2.10 -1.91 -12.28
N GLU A 85 3.11 -2.01 -11.41
CA GLU A 85 2.99 -2.49 -10.02
C GLU A 85 3.24 -1.31 -9.06
N PRO A 86 2.38 -1.08 -8.06
CA PRO A 86 2.59 -0.03 -7.07
C PRO A 86 3.67 -0.46 -6.08
N VAL A 87 4.59 0.44 -5.78
CA VAL A 87 5.63 0.24 -4.75
C VAL A 87 5.20 0.85 -3.42
N ALA A 88 4.48 1.97 -3.46
CA ALA A 88 4.05 2.70 -2.27
C ALA A 88 2.81 3.58 -2.54
N ALA A 89 2.02 3.85 -1.50
CA ALA A 89 0.96 4.86 -1.52
C ALA A 89 1.04 5.83 -0.32
N ARG A 90 0.59 7.07 -0.53
CA ARG A 90 0.58 8.15 0.47
C ARG A 90 -0.76 8.89 0.41
N ARG A 91 -1.34 9.22 1.57
CA ARG A 91 -2.57 10.01 1.69
C ARG A 91 -2.44 11.03 2.82
N VAL A 92 -2.96 12.25 2.62
CA VAL A 92 -2.79 13.38 3.56
C VAL A 92 -4.15 13.82 4.12
N ASP A 93 -4.61 13.09 5.12
CA ASP A 93 -5.73 13.48 6.00
C ASP A 93 -5.28 13.23 7.46
N SER A 94 -4.59 12.11 7.65
CA SER A 94 -3.54 11.83 8.63
C SER A 94 -2.50 11.03 7.84
N MET A 95 -1.22 11.38 7.86
CA MET A 95 -0.22 10.78 6.96
C MET A 95 -0.20 9.25 7.11
N ILE A 96 -0.81 8.55 6.15
CA ILE A 96 -0.79 7.09 6.08
C ILE A 96 0.23 6.69 5.02
N ARG A 97 1.17 5.83 5.42
CA ARG A 97 2.16 5.23 4.53
C ARG A 97 1.81 3.78 4.31
N THR A 98 1.50 3.43 3.06
CA THR A 98 1.32 2.05 2.65
C THR A 98 2.54 1.61 1.83
N GLN A 99 3.07 0.44 2.16
CA GLN A 99 4.07 -0.28 1.36
C GLN A 99 3.40 -1.50 0.74
N TYR A 100 3.67 -1.73 -0.55
CA TYR A 100 3.18 -2.91 -1.25
C TYR A 100 4.24 -3.98 -1.27
N VAL A 101 3.86 -5.20 -0.91
CA VAL A 101 4.75 -6.36 -1.01
C VAL A 101 4.41 -7.09 -2.30
N GLY A 102 5.38 -7.12 -3.21
CA GLY A 102 5.28 -7.84 -4.47
C GLY A 102 5.22 -9.34 -4.23
N GLY A 103 4.39 -10.03 -5.00
CA GLY A 103 4.26 -11.48 -4.98
C GLY A 103 5.39 -12.17 -5.75
N THR A 104 6.65 -11.95 -5.38
CA THR A 104 7.74 -12.85 -5.79
C THR A 104 7.86 -13.95 -4.77
N VAL A 105 7.40 -15.15 -5.14
CA VAL A 105 7.65 -16.36 -4.35
C VAL A 105 9.18 -16.54 -4.27
N GLY A 106 9.76 -16.31 -3.10
CA GLY A 106 11.00 -16.98 -2.71
C GLY A 106 12.28 -16.15 -2.53
N GLU A 107 12.26 -15.02 -1.83
CA GLU A 107 13.50 -14.55 -1.20
C GLU A 107 13.24 -14.14 0.27
N PRO A 108 13.75 -14.90 1.26
CA PRO A 108 13.68 -14.49 2.66
C PRO A 108 14.65 -13.33 2.91
N PRO A 109 14.28 -12.33 3.73
CA PRO A 109 15.20 -11.27 4.11
C PRO A 109 16.16 -11.77 5.19
N PHE A 110 17.43 -11.91 4.80
CA PHE A 110 18.64 -12.16 5.61
C PHE A 110 18.68 -13.45 6.45
#